data_AF-A0A972EIV9-F1
#
_entry.id   AF-A0A972EIV9-F1
#
_cell.length_a   1.000
_cell.length_b   1.000
_cell.length_c   1.000
_cell.angle_alpha   90.00
_cell.angle_beta   90.00
_cell.angle_gamma   90.00
#
_symmetry.space_group_name_H-M   'P 1'
#
loop_
_entity.id
_entity.type
_entity.pdbx_description
1 polymer ?
#
loop_
_entity_poly.entity_id
_entity_poly.type
_entity_poly.pdbx_seq_one_letter_code
_entity_poly.pdbx_strand_id
1 'polypeptide(L)'
;MNYKVIQVVPTRDFEVYVYFADGKIKLFDAKELVQKGVFKQLQDMDTFISTCTVLNDTLAWDLKGDYDATECLDIDPITLYNECPEVEEPDIAEG
;
A
#
# COMPACT_ATOMS: atom_id res chain seq x y z
N MET A 1 19.19 -7.46 -3.91
CA MET A 1 17.81 -7.90 -3.61
C MET A 1 16.87 -6.98 -4.38
N ASN A 2 15.79 -7.53 -4.93
CA ASN A 2 14.80 -6.77 -5.69
C ASN A 2 13.55 -6.62 -4.82
N TYR A 3 13.24 -5.40 -4.37
CA TYR A 3 12.12 -5.11 -3.46
C TYR A 3 10.84 -4.77 -4.23
N LYS A 4 10.67 -5.35 -5.42
CA LYS A 4 9.57 -5.05 -6.32
C LYS A 4 8.24 -5.53 -5.72
N VAL A 5 7.34 -4.60 -5.46
CA VAL A 5 5.93 -4.87 -5.17
C VAL A 5 5.21 -5.20 -6.47
N ILE A 6 4.39 -6.25 -6.45
CA ILE A 6 3.63 -6.72 -7.63
C ILE A 6 2.12 -6.64 -7.42
N GLN A 7 1.65 -6.57 -6.19
CA GLN A 7 0.24 -6.42 -5.85
C GLN A 7 0.10 -5.76 -4.49
N VAL A 8 -0.96 -4.97 -4.32
CA VAL A 8 -1.39 -4.40 -3.05
C VAL A 8 -2.87 -4.68 -2.86
N VAL A 9 -3.27 -5.02 -1.64
CA VAL A 9 -4.68 -5.27 -1.29
C VAL A 9 -4.99 -4.48 -0.02
N PRO A 10 -5.65 -3.31 -0.15
CA PRO A 10 -6.01 -2.49 1.00
C PRO A 10 -7.24 -3.06 1.73
N THR A 11 -7.33 -2.83 3.03
CA THR A 11 -8.43 -3.29 3.90
C THR A 11 -9.24 -2.12 4.44
N ARG A 12 -10.44 -2.42 4.96
CA ARG A 12 -11.29 -1.44 5.66
C ARG A 12 -10.83 -1.09 7.07
N ASP A 13 -9.56 -1.36 7.39
CA ASP A 13 -8.92 -0.96 8.65
C ASP A 13 -7.64 -0.16 8.42
N PHE A 14 -7.48 0.48 7.25
CA PHE A 14 -6.26 1.21 6.87
C PHE A 14 -4.99 0.35 6.85
N GLU A 15 -5.15 -0.94 6.61
CA GLU A 15 -4.02 -1.86 6.40
C GLU A 15 -3.90 -2.21 4.92
N VAL A 16 -2.70 -2.56 4.48
CA VAL A 16 -2.45 -3.00 3.11
C VAL A 16 -1.60 -4.25 3.13
N TYR A 17 -2.10 -5.32 2.52
CA TYR A 17 -1.29 -6.48 2.18
C TYR A 17 -0.44 -6.14 0.95
N VAL A 18 0.87 -6.27 1.08
CA VAL A 18 1.87 -5.92 0.06
C VAL A 18 2.58 -7.19 -0.38
N TYR A 19 2.42 -7.54 -1.65
CA TYR A 19 2.96 -8.75 -2.26
C TYR A 19 4.24 -8.41 -3.01
N PHE A 20 5.34 -9.06 -2.63
CA PHE A 20 6.64 -8.88 -3.27
C PHE A 20 6.89 -9.96 -4.33
N ALA A 21 7.70 -9.62 -5.34
CA ALA A 21 8.07 -10.53 -6.42
C ALA A 21 8.84 -11.79 -5.95
N ASP A 22 9.38 -11.80 -4.73
CA ASP A 22 10.04 -12.96 -4.11
C ASP A 22 9.07 -13.89 -3.36
N GLY A 23 7.76 -13.61 -3.41
CA GLY A 23 6.69 -14.40 -2.80
C GLY A 23 6.35 -14.01 -1.37
N LYS A 24 7.04 -13.02 -0.78
CA LYS A 24 6.70 -12.53 0.57
C LYS A 24 5.47 -11.65 0.56
N ILE A 25 4.68 -11.75 1.63
CA ILE A 25 3.53 -10.90 1.90
C ILE A 25 3.84 -10.11 3.17
N LYS A 26 3.70 -8.79 3.10
CA LYS A 26 3.89 -7.87 4.22
C LYS A 26 2.57 -7.18 4.55
N LEU A 27 2.31 -6.91 5.83
CA LEU A 27 1.15 -6.12 6.25
C LEU A 27 1.60 -4.72 6.68
N PHE A 28 1.21 -3.70 5.90
CA PHE A 28 1.48 -2.31 6.21
C PHE A 28 0.30 -1.68 6.96
N ASP A 29 0.53 -1.19 8.18
CA ASP A 29 -0.46 -0.45 8.98
C ASP A 29 -0.32 1.06 8.73
N ALA A 30 -1.32 1.66 8.08
CA ALA A 30 -1.35 3.08 7.74
C ALA A 30 -2.14 3.94 8.75
N LYS A 31 -2.71 3.39 9.83
CA LYS A 31 -3.62 4.10 10.77
C LYS A 31 -3.01 5.39 11.31
N GLU A 32 -1.73 5.36 11.64
CA GLU A 32 -0.96 6.51 12.10
C GLU A 32 -0.49 7.43 10.97
N LEU A 33 -0.23 6.85 9.79
CA LEU A 33 0.27 7.58 8.63
C LEU A 33 -0.81 8.52 8.07
N VAL A 34 -2.05 8.03 7.93
CA VAL A 34 -3.18 8.83 7.41
C VAL A 34 -3.53 10.03 8.30
N GLN A 35 -2.92 10.16 9.48
CA GLN A 35 -3.08 11.33 10.34
C GLN A 35 -1.99 12.38 10.16
N LYS A 36 -0.99 12.14 9.30
CA LYS A 36 0.25 12.93 9.21
C LYS A 36 0.44 13.56 7.83
N GLY A 37 0.86 14.82 7.82
CA GLY A 37 1.33 15.52 6.63
C GLY A 37 0.42 15.40 5.41
N VAL A 38 1.03 15.07 4.26
CA VAL A 38 0.36 14.90 2.96
C VAL A 38 -0.59 13.70 2.90
N PHE A 39 -0.40 12.70 3.78
CA PHE A 39 -1.23 11.49 3.84
C PHE A 39 -2.59 11.70 4.50
N LYS A 40 -2.85 12.88 5.09
CA LYS A 40 -4.20 13.24 5.60
C LYS A 40 -5.30 13.19 4.55
N GLN A 41 -4.93 13.24 3.27
CA GLN A 41 -5.85 13.09 2.15
C GLN A 41 -6.46 11.68 2.07
N LEU A 42 -5.83 10.69 2.70
CA LEU A 42 -6.27 9.29 2.73
C LEU A 42 -7.13 8.95 3.97
N GLN A 43 -7.58 9.94 4.75
CA GLN A 43 -8.45 9.69 5.91
C GLN A 43 -9.84 9.17 5.53
N ASP A 44 -10.28 9.48 4.31
CA ASP A 44 -11.48 8.90 3.76
C ASP A 44 -11.21 7.45 3.32
N MET A 45 -11.95 6.50 3.91
CA MET A 45 -11.73 5.07 3.67
C MET A 45 -11.97 4.69 2.20
N ASP A 46 -12.97 5.27 1.55
CA ASP A 46 -13.25 4.96 0.15
C ASP A 46 -12.13 5.48 -0.76
N THR A 47 -11.57 6.65 -0.46
CA THR A 47 -10.36 7.17 -1.11
C THR A 47 -9.17 6.26 -0.87
N PHE A 48 -8.92 5.84 0.38
CA PHE A 48 -7.81 4.94 0.72
C PHE A 48 -7.88 3.61 -0.05
N ILE A 49 -9.05 3.00 -0.15
CA ILE A 49 -9.26 1.75 -0.88
C ILE A 49 -9.14 1.96 -2.39
N SER A 50 -9.89 2.93 -2.95
CA SER A 50 -10.07 3.05 -4.40
C SER A 50 -8.85 3.61 -5.14
N THR A 51 -7.99 4.36 -4.45
CA THR A 51 -6.79 4.96 -5.04
C THR A 51 -5.54 4.14 -4.78
N CYS A 52 -5.60 3.10 -3.93
CA CYS A 52 -4.47 2.23 -3.63
C CYS A 52 -4.08 1.41 -4.86
N THR A 53 -2.81 1.49 -5.26
CA THR A 53 -2.29 0.83 -6.45
C THR A 53 -0.82 0.50 -6.28
N VAL A 54 -0.32 -0.38 -7.15
CA VAL A 54 1.12 -0.48 -7.40
C VAL A 54 1.50 0.59 -8.41
N LEU A 55 2.48 1.42 -8.08
CA LEU A 55 3.09 2.39 -9.00
C LEU A 55 4.60 2.44 -8.74
N ASN A 56 5.40 2.45 -9.80
CA ASN A 56 6.88 2.40 -9.73
C ASN A 56 7.42 1.27 -8.82
N ASP A 57 6.83 0.08 -8.95
CA ASP A 57 7.23 -1.10 -8.17
C ASP A 57 7.07 -0.97 -6.65
N THR A 58 6.23 -0.05 -6.17
CA THR A 58 5.91 0.11 -4.74
C THR A 58 4.41 0.35 -4.47
N LEU A 59 4.03 0.30 -3.19
CA LEU A 59 2.72 0.72 -2.69
C LEU A 59 2.56 2.23 -2.85
N ALA A 60 1.52 2.63 -3.57
CA ALA A 60 1.15 4.03 -3.75
C ALA A 60 -0.37 4.26 -3.68
N TRP A 61 -0.75 5.54 -3.55
CA TRP A 61 -2.10 6.04 -3.75
C TRP A 61 -2.11 7.08 -4.87
N ASP A 62 -2.83 6.79 -5.96
CA ASP A 62 -3.05 7.70 -7.09
C ASP A 62 -4.38 8.46 -6.90
N LEU A 63 -4.29 9.62 -6.26
CA LEU A 63 -5.45 10.45 -5.94
C LEU A 63 -6.09 11.11 -7.18
N LYS A 64 -5.36 11.22 -8.29
CA LYS A 64 -5.79 11.92 -9.51
C LYS A 64 -6.30 10.95 -10.56
N GLY A 65 -5.86 9.70 -10.51
CA GLY A 65 -6.26 8.63 -11.41
C GLY A 65 -5.57 8.68 -12.78
N ASP A 66 -4.48 9.43 -12.91
CA ASP A 66 -3.72 9.57 -14.16
C ASP A 66 -2.38 8.82 -14.15
N TYR A 67 -2.07 8.10 -13.06
CA TYR A 67 -0.85 7.33 -12.85
C TYR A 67 0.42 8.18 -12.98
N ASP A 68 0.35 9.47 -12.67
CA ASP A 68 1.54 10.32 -12.57
C ASP A 68 2.37 9.97 -11.33
N ALA A 69 3.49 9.30 -11.59
CA ALA A 69 4.51 8.93 -10.63
C ALA A 69 5.03 10.07 -9.74
N THR A 70 4.87 11.34 -10.15
CA THR A 70 5.39 12.49 -9.42
C THR A 70 4.38 13.11 -8.45
N GLU A 71 3.09 12.75 -8.58
CA GLU A 71 2.00 13.30 -7.77
C GLU A 71 1.39 12.25 -6.82
N CYS A 72 1.78 10.98 -6.92
CA CYS A 72 1.29 9.92 -6.06
C CYS A 72 1.89 9.99 -4.64
N LEU A 73 1.13 9.46 -3.67
CA LEU A 73 1.64 9.22 -2.33
C LEU A 73 2.19 7.79 -2.27
N ASP A 74 3.49 7.60 -2.07
CA ASP A 74 4.10 6.27 -2.05
C ASP A 74 4.86 5.99 -0.75
N ILE A 75 5.12 4.70 -0.51
CA ILE A 75 5.98 4.23 0.58
C ILE A 75 7.21 3.59 -0.04
N ASP A 76 8.40 3.85 0.53
CA ASP A 76 9.63 3.21 0.08
C ASP A 76 9.50 1.67 0.18
N PRO A 77 9.70 0.91 -0.91
CA PRO A 77 9.58 -0.53 -0.90
C PRO A 77 10.58 -1.21 0.05
N ILE A 78 11.71 -0.56 0.36
CA ILE A 78 12.68 -1.04 1.35
C ILE A 78 12.11 -0.96 2.76
N THR A 79 11.41 0.12 3.09
CA THR A 79 10.70 0.28 4.38
C THR A 79 9.63 -0.79 4.51
N LEU A 80 8.80 -0.97 3.47
CA LEU A 80 7.78 -2.03 3.45
C LEU A 80 8.38 -3.43 3.67
N TYR A 81 9.50 -3.73 3.03
CA TYR A 81 10.10 -5.06 3.10
C TYR A 81 10.75 -5.36 4.46
N ASN A 82 11.46 -4.38 5.02
CA ASN A 82 12.29 -4.56 6.22
C ASN A 82 11.55 -4.30 7.53
N GLU A 83 10.57 -3.39 7.54
CA GLU A 83 9.95 -2.91 8.78
C GLU A 83 8.56 -3.52 9.02
N CYS A 84 7.85 -3.91 7.95
CA CYS A 84 6.54 -4.52 8.10
C CYS A 84 6.64 -6.01 8.50
N PRO A 85 5.69 -6.50 9.31
CA PRO A 85 5.59 -7.92 9.62
C PRO A 85 5.33 -8.73 8.34
N GLU A 86 5.99 -9.88 8.22
CA GLU A 86 5.65 -10.89 7.23
C GLU A 86 4.41 -11.66 7.70
N VAL A 87 3.46 -11.87 6.80
CA VAL A 87 2.17 -12.52 7.08
C VAL A 87 1.90 -13.61 6.06
N GLU A 88 0.96 -14.51 6.37
CA GLU A 88 0.43 -15.47 5.39
C GLU A 88 -0.62 -14.81 4.49
N GLU A 89 -0.99 -15.50 3.41
CA GLU A 89 -2.11 -15.09 2.55
C GLU A 89 -3.36 -14.88 3.40
N PRO A 90 -4.00 -13.71 3.32
CA PRO A 90 -5.19 -13.45 4.11
C PRO A 90 -6.39 -14.23 3.58
N ASP A 91 -7.20 -14.77 4.49
CA ASP A 91 -8.53 -15.35 4.18
C ASP A 91 -9.52 -14.22 3.83
N ILE A 92 -9.27 -13.51 2.74
CA ILE A 92 -10.20 -12.52 2.21
C ILE A 92 -11.17 -13.32 1.34
N ALA A 93 -12.36 -13.59 1.86
CA ALA A 93 -13.45 -14.09 1.03
C ALA A 93 -13.57 -13.16 -0.18
N GLU A 94 -13.35 -13.71 -1.38
CA GLU A 94 -13.46 -12.94 -2.63
C GLU A 94 -14.81 -12.20 -2.64
N GLY A 95 -14.74 -10.87 -2.67
CA GLY A 95 -15.89 -9.98 -2.73
C GLY A 95 -16.51 -9.94 -4.12
#